data_AF-A0A2S6B2G5-F1
#
_entry.id   AF-A0A2S6B2G5-F1
#
_cell.length_a   1.000
_cell.length_b   1.000
_cell.length_c   1.000
_cell.angle_alpha   90.00
_cell.angle_beta   90.00
_cell.angle_gamma   90.00
#
_symmetry.space_group_name_H-M   'P 1'
#
loop_
_entity.id
_entity.type
_entity.pdbx_description
1 polymer ?
#
loop_
_entity_poly.entity_id
_entity_poly.type
_entity_poly.pdbx_seq_one_letter_code
_entity_poly.pdbx_strand_id
1 'polypeptide(L)'
;MKLISLSVVFSALLFSTPVLAQPDARTLTVPGTMTEAGQKFARQCSDTAFADHRDPEALALRCERLLARWQRQANQRIAHRANPRVEAVYTAAPTEQANLPYDTVAFFRQAPLFQSYGDLSGAR
;
A
#
# COMPACT_ATOMS: atom_id res chain seq x y z
N MET A 1 -48.78 20.35 59.59
CA MET A 1 -47.65 19.67 60.26
C MET A 1 -47.00 18.78 59.20
N LYS A 2 -45.97 19.25 58.49
CA LYS A 2 -44.51 19.11 58.72
C LYS A 2 -43.99 17.65 58.68
N LEU A 3 -43.24 17.38 57.58
CA LEU A 3 -41.95 16.64 57.44
C LEU A 3 -42.00 15.12 57.68
N ILE A 4 -41.31 14.20 56.98
CA ILE A 4 -39.89 14.07 56.57
C ILE A 4 -39.87 12.95 55.48
N SER A 5 -39.37 13.14 54.24
CA SER A 5 -37.99 13.00 53.71
C SER A 5 -37.31 11.61 53.81
N LEU A 6 -36.57 11.26 52.74
CA LEU A 6 -35.45 10.30 52.61
C LEU A 6 -35.73 8.78 52.50
N SER A 7 -35.68 8.28 51.27
CA SER A 7 -34.77 7.16 50.96
C SER A 7 -34.36 7.20 49.50
N VAL A 8 -33.39 8.08 49.24
CA VAL A 8 -32.42 7.93 48.17
C VAL A 8 -31.54 6.73 48.57
N VAL A 9 -31.98 5.53 48.24
CA VAL A 9 -31.07 4.38 48.13
C VAL A 9 -30.85 4.19 46.65
N PHE A 10 -30.10 5.14 46.09
CA PHE A 10 -29.47 5.01 44.79
C PHE A 10 -28.43 3.90 44.97
N SER A 11 -28.86 2.66 44.77
CA SER A 11 -28.00 1.49 44.79
C SER A 11 -26.88 1.70 43.78
N ALA A 12 -25.75 2.16 44.31
CA ALA A 12 -24.43 2.01 43.72
C ALA A 12 -24.13 0.51 43.62
N LEU A 13 -24.78 -0.17 42.68
CA LEU A 13 -24.20 -1.33 42.02
C LEU A 13 -23.15 -0.72 41.10
N LEU A 14 -21.89 -0.64 41.54
CA LEU A 14 -20.93 -1.70 41.27
C LEU A 14 -20.99 -2.16 39.82
N PHE A 15 -21.02 -1.21 38.88
CA PHE A 15 -20.47 -1.45 37.56
C PHE A 15 -18.96 -1.65 37.74
N SER A 16 -18.58 -2.87 38.13
CA SER A 16 -17.28 -3.42 37.76
C SER A 16 -17.26 -3.37 36.25
N THR A 17 -16.70 -2.30 35.69
CA THR A 17 -16.27 -2.31 34.31
C THR A 17 -15.27 -3.45 34.23
N PRO A 18 -15.53 -4.51 33.44
CA PRO A 18 -14.43 -5.40 33.10
C PRO A 18 -13.39 -4.48 32.47
N VAL A 19 -12.22 -4.40 33.10
CA VAL A 19 -11.02 -3.92 32.42
C VAL A 19 -10.85 -4.90 31.26
N LEU A 20 -11.41 -4.51 30.11
CA LEU A 20 -11.04 -5.06 28.83
C LEU A 20 -9.54 -4.82 28.78
N ALA A 21 -8.77 -5.89 29.00
CA ALA A 21 -7.35 -5.91 28.75
C ALA A 21 -7.16 -5.21 27.42
N GLN A 22 -6.62 -3.99 27.44
CA GLN A 22 -6.33 -3.26 26.21
C GLN A 22 -5.35 -4.14 25.47
N PRO A 23 -5.74 -4.80 24.36
CA PRO A 23 -4.75 -5.45 23.55
C PRO A 23 -3.81 -4.32 23.15
N ASP A 24 -2.51 -4.48 23.35
CA ASP A 24 -1.50 -3.54 22.87
C ASP A 24 -1.81 -3.27 21.40
N ALA A 25 -2.53 -2.17 21.17
CA ALA A 25 -3.08 -1.84 19.88
C ALA A 25 -1.92 -1.25 19.09
N ARG A 26 -1.03 -2.16 18.64
CA ARG A 26 0.06 -1.82 17.75
C ARG A 26 -0.58 -1.11 16.57
N THR A 27 -0.27 0.17 16.45
CA THR A 27 -0.81 1.01 15.39
C THR A 27 -0.54 0.34 14.05
N LEU A 28 -1.61 -0.06 13.39
CA LEU A 28 -1.53 -0.76 12.12
C LEU A 28 -1.17 0.26 11.03
N THR A 29 0.12 0.34 10.68
CA THR A 29 0.56 1.24 9.61
C THR A 29 0.23 0.62 8.24
N VAL A 30 -0.79 1.18 7.59
CA VAL A 30 -1.20 0.80 6.24
C VAL A 30 -0.43 1.63 5.21
N PRO A 31 0.15 1.02 4.16
CA PRO A 31 0.86 1.77 3.12
C PRO A 31 -0.08 2.69 2.33
N GLY A 32 0.33 3.93 2.06
CA GLY A 32 -0.45 4.88 1.25
C GLY A 32 -0.56 4.55 -0.24
N THR A 33 0.08 3.47 -0.73
CA THR A 33 -0.01 3.02 -2.12
C THR A 33 -0.78 1.72 -2.22
N MET A 34 -1.86 1.72 -3.00
CA MET A 34 -2.67 0.51 -3.20
C MET A 34 -1.98 -0.46 -4.18
N THR A 35 -1.69 -1.68 -3.72
CA THR A 35 -1.09 -2.76 -4.53
C THR A 35 -2.06 -3.94 -4.67
N GLU A 36 -1.69 -4.96 -5.45
CA GLU A 36 -2.49 -6.18 -5.57
C GLU A 36 -2.69 -6.87 -4.20
N ALA A 37 -1.64 -6.93 -3.38
CA ALA A 37 -1.74 -7.46 -2.02
C ALA A 37 -2.64 -6.58 -1.13
N GLY A 38 -2.58 -5.25 -1.28
CA GLY A 38 -3.49 -4.33 -0.58
C GLY A 38 -4.96 -4.53 -0.94
N GLN A 39 -5.27 -4.76 -2.21
CA GLN A 39 -6.63 -5.08 -2.65
C GLN A 39 -7.13 -6.43 -2.11
N LYS A 40 -6.23 -7.42 -1.96
CA LYS A 40 -6.58 -8.70 -1.33
C LYS A 40 -6.83 -8.52 0.17
N PHE A 41 -5.98 -7.77 0.85
CA PHE A 41 -6.16 -7.41 2.26
C PHE A 41 -7.50 -6.70 2.48
N ALA A 42 -7.79 -5.62 1.75
CA ALA A 42 -9.01 -4.83 1.91
C ALA A 42 -10.30 -5.64 1.69
N ARG A 43 -10.26 -6.66 0.83
CA ARG A 43 -11.41 -7.55 0.58
C ARG A 43 -11.58 -8.66 1.61
N GLN A 44 -10.49 -9.13 2.20
CA GLN A 44 -10.50 -10.35 3.04
C GLN A 44 -10.40 -10.05 4.54
N CYS A 45 -9.93 -8.86 4.92
CA CYS A 45 -9.62 -8.49 6.29
C CYS A 45 -10.50 -7.31 6.72
N SER A 46 -11.79 -7.58 6.90
CA SER A 46 -12.78 -6.62 7.39
C SER A 46 -13.40 -7.12 8.69
N ASP A 47 -13.96 -6.22 9.49
CA ASP A 47 -14.59 -6.59 10.77
C ASP A 47 -15.72 -7.60 10.59
N THR A 48 -16.50 -7.48 9.49
CA THR A 48 -17.53 -8.46 9.13
C THR A 48 -16.92 -9.81 8.78
N ALA A 49 -15.82 -9.83 8.02
CA ALA A 49 -15.12 -11.08 7.73
C ALA A 49 -14.61 -11.75 9.01
N PHE A 50 -14.16 -10.99 10.01
CA PHE A 50 -13.77 -11.56 11.31
C PHE A 50 -14.96 -12.05 12.14
N ALA A 51 -16.08 -11.33 12.11
CA ALA A 51 -17.31 -11.74 12.81
C ALA A 51 -17.89 -13.05 12.25
N ASP A 52 -17.79 -13.26 10.94
CA ASP A 52 -18.40 -14.40 10.24
C ASP A 52 -17.46 -15.61 10.12
N HIS A 53 -16.16 -15.46 10.40
CA HIS A 53 -15.19 -16.55 10.20
C HIS A 53 -15.24 -17.56 11.35
N ARG A 54 -15.29 -18.86 11.00
CA ARG A 54 -15.28 -19.96 11.99
C ARG A 54 -14.04 -20.00 12.87
N ASP A 55 -12.93 -19.47 12.37
CA ASP A 55 -11.64 -19.42 13.06
C ASP A 55 -11.01 -18.02 12.86
N PRO A 56 -11.25 -17.07 13.79
CA PRO A 56 -10.75 -15.71 13.67
C PRO A 56 -9.23 -15.61 13.82
N GLU A 57 -8.59 -16.54 14.54
CA GLU A 57 -7.12 -16.54 14.70
C GLU A 57 -6.42 -16.91 13.40
N ALA A 58 -6.91 -17.94 12.70
CA ALA A 58 -6.38 -18.29 11.39
C ALA A 58 -6.56 -17.17 10.36
N LEU A 59 -7.68 -16.43 10.43
CA LEU A 59 -7.91 -15.25 9.60
C LEU A 59 -6.93 -14.12 9.95
N ALA A 60 -6.69 -13.85 11.23
CA ALA A 60 -5.71 -12.86 11.68
C ALA A 60 -4.32 -13.16 11.11
N LEU A 61 -3.82 -14.38 11.24
CA LEU A 61 -2.53 -14.81 10.67
C LEU A 61 -2.47 -14.68 9.14
N ARG A 62 -3.60 -14.84 8.44
CA ARG A 62 -3.67 -14.61 7.00
C ARG A 62 -3.59 -13.11 6.69
N CYS A 63 -4.31 -12.29 7.42
CA CYS A 63 -4.34 -10.84 7.26
C CYS A 63 -2.97 -10.20 7.54
N GLU A 64 -2.27 -10.66 8.58
CA GLU A 64 -0.89 -10.24 8.85
C GLU A 64 0.06 -10.53 7.69
N ARG A 65 -0.01 -11.75 7.12
CA ARG A 65 0.81 -12.13 5.95
C ARG A 65 0.50 -11.28 4.73
N LEU A 66 -0.77 -10.95 4.50
CA LEU A 66 -1.20 -10.07 3.42
C LEU A 66 -0.70 -8.63 3.63
N LEU A 67 -0.80 -8.10 4.84
CA LEU A 67 -0.29 -6.77 5.18
C LEU A 67 1.23 -6.68 5.01
N ALA A 68 1.98 -7.67 5.50
CA ALA A 68 3.43 -7.71 5.32
C ALA A 68 3.82 -7.76 3.84
N ARG A 69 3.06 -8.51 3.02
CA ARG A 69 3.27 -8.54 1.57
C ARG A 69 2.95 -7.19 0.91
N TRP A 70 1.87 -6.55 1.34
CA TRP A 70 1.50 -5.22 0.85
C TRP A 70 2.58 -4.19 1.17
N GLN A 71 3.07 -4.14 2.41
CA GLN A 71 4.16 -3.25 2.81
C GLN A 71 5.41 -3.44 1.93
N ARG A 72 5.82 -4.69 1.68
CA ARG A 72 6.95 -4.96 0.77
C ARG A 72 6.71 -4.43 -0.65
N GLN A 73 5.53 -4.67 -1.22
CA GLN A 73 5.18 -4.19 -2.57
C GLN A 73 5.12 -2.66 -2.64
N ALA A 74 4.56 -2.02 -1.61
CA ALA A 74 4.50 -0.57 -1.52
C ALA A 74 5.90 0.04 -1.47
N ASN A 75 6.79 -0.51 -0.63
CA ASN A 75 8.18 -0.06 -0.53
C ASN A 75 8.95 -0.24 -1.84
N GLN A 76 8.74 -1.35 -2.54
CA GLN A 76 9.32 -1.57 -3.87
C GLN A 76 8.87 -0.50 -4.88
N ARG A 77 7.58 -0.13 -4.88
CA ARG A 77 7.07 0.92 -5.77
C ARG A 77 7.66 2.29 -5.45
N ILE A 78 7.79 2.62 -4.17
CA ILE A 78 8.43 3.88 -3.73
C ILE A 78 9.89 3.89 -4.18
N ALA A 79 10.64 2.81 -3.96
CA ALA A 79 12.03 2.69 -4.38
C ALA A 79 12.20 2.80 -5.90
N HIS A 80 11.28 2.22 -6.69
CA HIS A 80 11.29 2.36 -8.15
C HIS A 80 11.03 3.79 -8.61
N ARG A 81 10.15 4.54 -7.94
CA ARG A 81 9.90 5.96 -8.26
C ARG A 81 11.06 6.85 -7.86
N ALA A 82 11.70 6.57 -6.74
CA ALA A 82 12.88 7.29 -6.27
C ALA A 82 14.16 6.97 -7.08
N ASN A 83 14.08 6.10 -8.10
CA ASN A 83 15.20 5.85 -8.98
C ASN A 83 15.35 7.04 -9.96
N PRO A 84 16.46 7.79 -9.92
CA PRO A 84 16.63 9.00 -10.73
C PRO A 84 16.58 8.72 -12.25
N ARG A 85 16.90 7.49 -12.67
CA ARG A 85 16.76 7.08 -14.08
C ARG A 85 15.30 6.97 -14.51
N VAL A 86 14.42 6.57 -13.59
CA VAL A 86 12.97 6.48 -13.84
C VAL A 86 12.36 7.87 -13.78
N GLU A 87 12.75 8.69 -12.79
CA GLU A 87 12.32 10.08 -12.67
C GLU A 87 12.61 10.90 -13.93
N ALA A 88 13.80 10.77 -14.52
CA ALA A 88 14.18 11.44 -15.77
C ALA A 88 13.29 11.04 -16.98
N VAL A 89 12.76 9.82 -17.01
CA VAL A 89 11.83 9.37 -18.06
C VAL A 89 10.43 9.94 -17.84
N TYR A 90 9.97 10.02 -16.59
CA TYR A 90 8.65 10.59 -16.27
C TYR A 90 8.60 12.11 -16.44
N THR A 91 9.68 12.84 -16.10
CA THR A 91 9.74 14.30 -16.27
C THR A 91 9.92 14.73 -17.73
N ALA A 92 10.44 13.84 -18.59
CA ALA A 92 10.52 14.08 -20.03
C ALA A 92 9.16 13.95 -20.76
N ALA A 93 8.11 13.48 -20.07
CA ALA A 93 6.80 13.18 -20.67
C ALA A 93 5.64 14.08 -20.20
N PRO A 94 5.77 15.41 -20.22
CA PRO A 94 4.61 16.25 -20.45
C PRO A 94 4.91 17.24 -21.58
N THR A 95 4.85 16.76 -22.82
CA THR A 95 4.42 17.63 -23.91
C THR A 95 3.21 16.98 -24.55
N GLU A 96 2.11 17.71 -24.48
CA GLU A 96 0.80 17.51 -25.09
C GLU A 96 0.85 17.49 -26.63
N GLN A 97 2.03 17.21 -27.20
CA GLN A 97 2.41 17.31 -28.60
C GLN A 97 3.31 16.15 -29.05
N ALA A 98 3.48 15.09 -28.23
CA ALA A 98 4.06 13.83 -28.71
C ALA A 98 3.05 13.07 -29.59
N ASN A 99 2.63 13.70 -30.69
CA ASN A 99 2.04 13.05 -31.83
C ASN A 99 3.16 12.32 -32.58
N LEU A 100 3.81 11.38 -31.88
CA LEU A 100 4.79 10.52 -32.48
C LEU A 100 4.00 9.43 -33.22
N PRO A 101 4.07 9.39 -34.56
CA PRO A 101 3.48 8.27 -35.28
C PRO A 101 4.07 6.98 -34.70
N TYR A 102 3.21 6.00 -34.46
CA TYR A 102 3.53 4.68 -33.88
C TYR A 102 4.74 3.99 -34.55
N ASP A 103 5.16 4.46 -35.72
CA ASP A 103 6.25 3.94 -36.54
C ASP A 103 7.67 4.28 -36.05
N THR A 104 7.84 5.31 -35.21
CA THR A 104 9.21 5.70 -34.80
C THR A 104 9.86 4.67 -33.87
N VAL A 105 9.08 3.97 -33.04
CA VAL A 105 9.61 2.90 -32.17
C VAL A 105 9.94 1.64 -32.97
N ALA A 106 9.25 1.39 -34.09
CA ALA A 106 9.58 0.29 -35.00
C ALA A 106 10.88 0.58 -35.78
N PHE A 107 11.07 1.83 -36.21
CA PHE A 107 12.28 2.27 -36.92
C PHE A 107 13.56 2.06 -36.09
N PHE A 108 13.54 2.38 -34.79
CA PHE A 108 14.71 2.19 -33.92
C PHE A 108 15.00 0.72 -33.55
N ARG A 109 14.02 -0.19 -33.69
CA ARG A 109 14.25 -1.63 -33.51
C ARG A 109 14.85 -2.29 -34.75
N GLN A 110 14.68 -1.69 -35.93
CA GLN A 110 15.19 -2.20 -37.20
C GLN A 110 16.50 -1.57 -37.62
N ALA A 111 16.96 -0.49 -36.99
CA ALA A 111 18.26 0.08 -37.26
C ALA A 111 19.35 -0.92 -36.81
N PRO A 112 20.07 -1.59 -37.73
CA PRO A 112 21.23 -2.35 -37.34
C PRO A 112 22.22 -1.35 -36.75
N LEU A 113 22.74 -1.69 -35.57
CA LEU A 113 23.83 -0.98 -34.90
C LEU A 113 24.80 -0.48 -35.96
N PHE A 114 25.00 0.84 -36.05
CA PHE A 114 26.09 1.43 -36.83
C PHE A 114 27.40 0.92 -36.22
N GLN A 115 27.76 -0.28 -36.66
CA GLN A 115 29.01 -0.96 -36.44
C GLN A 115 30.05 -0.14 -37.22
N SER A 116 30.94 0.48 -36.46
CA SER A 116 32.37 0.52 -36.74
C SER A 116 32.79 0.91 -38.16
N TYR A 117 33.06 2.20 -38.36
CA TYR A 117 34.22 2.61 -39.16
C TYR A 117 34.99 3.69 -38.40
N GLY A 118 35.66 3.26 -37.34
CA GLY A 118 37.03 3.72 -37.16
C GLY A 118 37.90 2.87 -38.10
N ASP A 119 38.46 3.48 -39.14
CA ASP A 119 39.73 3.00 -39.67
C ASP A 119 40.61 4.21 -39.99
N LEU A 120 41.85 4.05 -39.58
CA LEU A 120 42.90 5.06 -39.43
C LEU A 120 43.68 5.21 -40.74
N SER A 121 44.30 6.37 -40.91
CA SER A 121 45.70 6.51 -41.34
C SER A 121 46.19 5.69 -42.55
N GLY A 122 46.52 6.41 -43.64
CA GLY A 122 47.81 6.21 -44.32
C GLY A 122 47.78 5.64 -45.74
N ALA A 123 47.94 6.55 -46.72
CA ALA A 123 48.59 6.41 -48.04
C ALA A 123 47.98 7.51 -48.93
N ARG A 124 48.69 8.44 -49.57
CA ARG A 124 50.08 8.61 -49.96
C ARG A 124 50.30 10.11 -50.15
#